data_AF-A0A958E451-F1
#
_entry.id   AF-A0A958E451-F1
#
_cell.length_a   1.000
_cell.length_b   1.000
_cell.length_c   1.000
_cell.angle_alpha   90.00
_cell.angle_beta   90.00
_cell.angle_gamma   90.00
#
_symmetry.space_group_name_H-M   'P 1'
#
loop_
_entity.id
_entity.type
_entity.pdbx_description
1 polymer ?
#
loop_
_entity_poly.entity_id
_entity_poly.type
_entity_poly.pdbx_seq_one_letter_code
_entity_poly.pdbx_strand_id
1 'polypeptide(L)'
;MADIGLNQKISAGSREFHLQTSTLVEEGMIRTEVFEKGRVLFVANHQFERRGTDNQSGAESRVRQFVDKFHQSIIEEIDSLFEISEKIMNENLPAAHEKLGQVFLYSHIFDKAERHFQRALDQESTRYSSYVYLARVYYMQKSYHPAYEILEKLRL
;
A
#
# COMPACT_ATOMS: atom_id res chain seq x y z
N MET A 1 20.99 19.66 11.19
CA MET A 1 20.03 18.73 11.85
C MET A 1 20.37 17.35 11.36
N ALA A 2 20.51 16.37 12.25
CA ALA A 2 20.72 14.99 11.85
C ALA A 2 19.43 14.43 11.23
N ASP A 3 19.56 13.50 10.28
CA ASP A 3 18.41 12.78 9.75
C ASP A 3 17.81 11.91 10.86
N ILE A 4 16.52 12.08 11.10
CA ILE A 4 15.76 11.26 12.04
C ILE A 4 15.12 10.14 11.23
N GLY A 5 15.35 8.90 11.65
CA GLY A 5 14.74 7.74 11.01
C GLY A 5 14.33 6.66 11.99
N LEU A 6 13.40 5.83 11.53
CA LEU A 6 12.88 4.66 12.22
C LEU A 6 12.92 3.47 11.27
N ASN A 7 13.32 2.33 11.79
CA ASN A 7 13.28 1.06 11.07
C ASN A 7 12.54 0.05 11.93
N GLN A 8 11.49 -0.55 11.38
CA GLN A 8 10.67 -1.50 12.10
C GLN A 8 10.24 -2.65 11.21
N LYS A 9 10.21 -3.85 11.79
CA LYS A 9 9.53 -5.00 11.21
C LYS A 9 8.16 -5.14 11.83
N ILE A 10 7.15 -5.38 11.01
CA ILE A 10 5.77 -5.64 11.44
C ILE A 10 5.24 -6.88 10.74
N SER A 11 4.18 -7.46 11.31
CA SER A 11 3.46 -8.57 10.71
C SER A 11 2.00 -8.21 10.53
N ALA A 12 1.46 -8.39 9.33
CA ALA A 12 0.03 -8.26 9.06
C ALA A 12 -0.47 -9.52 8.34
N GLY A 13 -1.40 -10.23 8.97
CA GLY A 13 -1.78 -11.58 8.57
C GLY A 13 -0.58 -12.54 8.63
N SER A 14 -0.29 -13.22 7.52
CA SER A 14 0.85 -14.15 7.39
C SER A 14 2.10 -13.52 6.76
N ARG A 15 2.14 -12.19 6.60
CA ARG A 15 3.21 -11.47 5.89
C ARG A 15 4.02 -10.63 6.85
N GLU A 16 5.32 -10.53 6.58
CA GLU A 16 6.26 -9.66 7.30
C GLU A 16 6.64 -8.47 6.41
N PHE A 17 6.52 -7.27 6.95
CA PHE A 17 6.91 -6.03 6.29
C PHE A 17 8.07 -5.38 7.03
N HIS A 18 8.95 -4.72 6.29
CA HIS A 18 9.98 -3.84 6.86
C HIS A 18 9.65 -2.41 6.44
N LEU A 19 9.50 -1.52 7.41
CA LEU A 19 9.24 -0.11 7.22
C LEU A 19 10.51 0.67 7.54
N GLN A 20 10.87 1.60 6.66
CA GLN A 20 11.96 2.54 6.87
C GLN A 20 11.42 3.95 6.70
N THR A 21 11.39 4.72 7.79
CA THR A 21 10.97 6.12 7.78
C THR A 21 12.19 7.00 7.98
N SER A 22 12.31 8.06 7.19
CA SER A 22 13.39 9.03 7.27
C SER A 22 12.89 10.45 7.00
N THR A 23 13.56 11.44 7.56
CA THR A 23 13.35 12.85 7.21
C THR A 23 14.20 13.23 6.02
N LEU A 24 13.61 13.85 5.00
CA LEU A 24 14.33 14.59 3.97
C LEU A 24 14.29 16.07 4.36
N VAL A 25 15.29 16.47 5.15
CA VAL A 25 15.29 17.76 5.86
C VAL A 25 15.32 18.95 4.90
N GLU A 26 16.01 18.83 3.77
CA GLU A 26 16.08 19.87 2.74
C GLU A 26 14.73 20.10 2.05
N GLU A 27 13.96 19.02 1.89
CA GLU A 27 12.66 19.01 1.22
C GLU A 27 11.49 19.26 2.19
N GLY A 28 11.75 19.31 3.50
CA GLY A 28 10.70 19.51 4.51
C GLY A 28 9.67 18.38 4.52
N MET A 29 10.12 17.15 4.29
CA MET A 29 9.23 15.98 4.21
C MET A 29 9.75 14.78 5.00
N ILE A 30 8.81 13.93 5.39
CA ILE A 30 9.07 12.61 5.96
C ILE A 30 8.71 11.60 4.87
N ARG A 31 9.56 10.60 4.69
CA ARG A 31 9.40 9.54 3.70
C ARG A 31 9.42 8.19 4.40
N THR A 32 8.42 7.36 4.13
CA THR A 32 8.35 5.97 4.58
C THR A 32 8.39 5.05 3.38
N GLU A 33 9.35 4.14 3.35
CA GLU A 33 9.41 3.03 2.40
C GLU A 33 8.95 1.75 3.07
N VAL A 34 8.04 1.02 2.42
CA VAL A 34 7.55 -0.27 2.90
C VAL A 34 8.09 -1.36 1.99
N PHE A 35 8.71 -2.36 2.59
CA PHE A 35 9.35 -3.47 1.90
C PHE A 35 8.73 -4.79 2.29
N GLU A 36 8.76 -5.73 1.36
CA GLU A 36 8.55 -7.15 1.62
C GLU A 36 9.57 -7.96 0.83
N LYS A 37 10.26 -8.90 1.49
CA LYS A 37 11.27 -9.79 0.87
C LYS A 37 12.31 -9.01 0.03
N GLY A 38 12.72 -7.84 0.53
CA GLY A 38 13.71 -6.98 -0.11
C GLY A 38 13.20 -6.16 -1.31
N ARG A 39 11.90 -6.18 -1.60
CA ARG A 39 11.29 -5.35 -2.65
C ARG A 39 10.51 -4.20 -2.03
N VAL A 40 10.67 -2.99 -2.57
CA VAL A 40 9.80 -1.86 -2.22
C VAL A 40 8.40 -2.16 -2.74
N LEU A 41 7.43 -2.14 -1.83
CA LEU A 41 6.02 -2.26 -2.15
C LEU A 41 5.43 -0.89 -2.48
N PHE A 42 5.64 0.09 -1.60
CA PHE A 42 5.21 1.47 -1.83
C PHE A 42 6.04 2.45 -0.99
N VAL A 43 5.89 3.73 -1.33
CA VAL A 43 6.53 4.86 -0.68
C VAL A 43 5.46 5.88 -0.32
N ALA A 44 5.43 6.29 0.95
CA ALA A 44 4.54 7.32 1.45
C ALA A 44 5.34 8.55 1.89
N ASN A 45 4.80 9.74 1.60
CA ASN A 45 5.45 11.01 1.87
C ASN A 45 4.51 11.92 2.66
N HIS A 46 5.06 12.67 3.61
CA HIS A 46 4.32 13.64 4.41
C HIS A 46 5.12 14.93 4.57
N GLN A 47 4.56 16.06 4.14
CA GLN A 47 5.19 17.38 4.31
C GLN A 47 5.05 17.87 5.74
N PHE A 48 6.07 18.56 6.28
CA PHE A 48 5.99 19.20 7.59
C PHE A 48 6.52 20.64 7.53
N GLU A 49 5.89 21.54 8.29
CA GLU A 49 6.31 22.93 8.35
C GLU A 49 7.62 23.11 9.14
N ARG A 50 8.62 23.68 8.48
CA ARG A 50 9.80 24.27 9.15
C ARG A 50 9.41 25.63 9.73
N ARG A 51 8.89 25.67 10.98
CA ARG A 51 8.76 26.96 11.68
C ARG A 51 10.12 27.48 12.15
N GLY A 52 10.29 28.80 12.02
CA GLY A 52 11.53 29.56 12.24
C GLY A 52 12.18 29.45 13.62
N THR A 53 13.45 29.84 13.63
CA THR A 53 14.55 29.57 14.56
C THR A 53 14.48 30.34 15.89
N ASP A 54 13.71 29.88 16.87
CA ASP A 54 13.85 30.39 18.24
C ASP A 54 14.10 29.31 19.31
N ASN A 55 14.05 28.02 18.96
CA ASN A 55 14.41 26.96 19.89
C ASN A 55 14.83 25.66 19.16
N GLN A 56 16.13 25.51 18.91
CA GLN A 56 16.68 24.35 18.16
C GLN A 56 16.35 23.00 18.81
N SER A 57 16.38 22.93 20.15
CA SER A 57 16.07 21.71 20.91
C SER A 57 14.60 21.29 20.79
N GLY A 58 13.68 22.26 20.68
CA GLY A 58 12.25 21.99 20.50
C GLY A 58 11.88 21.60 19.07
N ALA A 59 12.64 22.10 18.08
CA ALA A 59 12.43 21.76 16.67
C ALA A 59 12.76 20.29 16.37
N GLU A 60 13.86 19.77 16.89
CA GLU A 60 14.24 18.36 16.71
C GLU A 60 13.23 17.41 17.37
N SER A 61 12.84 17.69 18.62
CA SER A 61 11.82 16.91 19.33
C SER A 61 10.48 16.87 18.58
N ARG A 62 10.09 17.99 17.96
CA ARG A 62 8.88 18.08 17.13
C ARG A 62 8.98 17.24 15.86
N VAL A 63 10.10 17.33 15.14
CA VAL A 63 10.32 16.52 13.92
C VAL A 63 10.31 15.03 14.27
N ARG A 64 10.95 14.63 15.38
CA ARG A 64 10.88 13.26 15.89
C ARG A 64 9.43 12.82 16.14
N GLN A 65 8.62 13.66 16.79
CA GLN A 65 7.22 13.35 17.01
C GLN A 65 6.44 13.18 15.69
N PHE A 66 6.72 13.99 14.66
CA PHE A 66 6.09 13.81 13.35
C PHE A 66 6.54 12.52 12.66
N VAL A 67 7.82 12.18 12.75
CA VAL A 67 8.36 10.91 12.24
C VAL A 67 7.69 9.73 12.92
N ASP A 68 7.63 9.73 14.26
CA ASP A 68 7.02 8.66 15.04
C ASP A 68 5.53 8.49 14.69
N LYS A 69 4.78 9.61 14.63
CA LYS A 69 3.35 9.59 14.26
C LYS A 69 3.12 9.09 12.84
N PHE A 70 3.90 9.58 11.87
CA PHE A 70 3.73 9.18 10.49
C PHE A 70 4.14 7.72 10.28
N HIS A 71 5.20 7.26 10.92
CA HIS A 71 5.60 5.85 10.92
C HIS A 71 4.47 4.97 11.46
N GLN A 72 3.93 5.33 12.63
CA GLN A 72 2.85 4.60 13.26
C GLN A 72 1.56 4.60 12.43
N SER A 73 1.22 5.71 11.76
CA SER A 73 0.05 5.75 10.88
C SER A 73 0.16 4.81 9.69
N ILE A 74 1.37 4.61 9.14
CA ILE A 74 1.58 3.65 8.05
C ILE A 74 1.43 2.21 8.55
N ILE A 75 1.89 1.90 9.77
CA ILE A 75 1.67 0.59 10.40
C ILE A 75 0.17 0.33 10.55
N GLU A 76 -0.56 1.29 11.11
CA GLU A 76 -2.01 1.20 11.32
C GLU A 76 -2.78 1.05 10.01
N GLU A 77 -2.36 1.73 8.94
CA GLU A 77 -2.95 1.59 7.60
C GLU A 77 -2.77 0.18 7.04
N ILE A 78 -1.56 -0.39 7.17
CA ILE A 78 -1.28 -1.77 6.74
C ILE A 78 -2.14 -2.75 7.52
N ASP A 79 -2.15 -2.66 8.86
CA ASP A 79 -2.92 -3.57 9.70
C ASP A 79 -4.43 -3.50 9.38
N SER A 80 -4.96 -2.28 9.28
CA SER A 80 -6.37 -2.04 8.95
C SER A 80 -6.73 -2.60 7.57
N LEU A 81 -5.87 -2.39 6.56
CA LEU A 81 -6.10 -2.90 5.21
C LEU A 81 -6.21 -4.43 5.20
N PHE A 82 -5.31 -5.10 5.92
CA PHE A 82 -5.29 -6.56 5.99
C PHE A 82 -6.50 -7.11 6.78
N GLU A 83 -6.86 -6.48 7.90
CA GLU A 83 -8.03 -6.86 8.68
C GLU A 83 -9.33 -6.69 7.87
N ILE A 84 -9.49 -5.56 7.17
CA ILE A 84 -10.66 -5.31 6.31
C ILE A 84 -10.72 -6.33 5.17
N SER A 85 -9.57 -6.63 4.54
CA SER A 85 -9.47 -7.65 3.49
C SER A 85 -9.96 -9.02 3.95
N GLU A 86 -9.58 -9.42 5.17
CA GLU A 86 -10.00 -10.71 5.75
C GLU A 86 -11.49 -10.73 6.06
N LYS A 87 -12.04 -9.67 6.65
CA LYS A 87 -13.47 -9.54 6.95
C LYS A 87 -14.33 -9.60 5.70
N ILE A 88 -13.91 -8.94 4.61
CA ILE A 88 -14.70 -8.85 3.37
C ILE A 88 -14.55 -10.10 2.49
N MET A 89 -13.55 -10.96 2.70
CA MET A 89 -13.21 -12.05 1.78
C MET A 89 -14.36 -13.02 1.42
N ASN A 90 -15.32 -13.18 2.34
CA ASN A 90 -16.47 -14.06 2.17
C ASN A 90 -17.80 -13.31 1.99
N GLU A 91 -17.77 -11.98 1.92
CA GLU A 91 -18.95 -11.14 1.76
C GLU A 91 -19.32 -10.99 0.28
N ASN A 92 -20.61 -10.91 -0.03
CA ASN A 92 -21.09 -10.73 -1.40
C ASN A 92 -21.11 -9.24 -1.81
N LEU A 93 -19.92 -8.65 -1.92
CA LEU A 93 -19.72 -7.22 -2.16
C LEU A 93 -18.74 -6.99 -3.33
N PRO A 94 -19.17 -7.19 -4.60
CA PRO A 94 -18.26 -7.17 -5.75
C PRO A 94 -17.53 -5.83 -5.92
N ALA A 95 -18.22 -4.72 -5.64
CA ALA A 95 -17.61 -3.39 -5.65
C ALA A 95 -16.54 -3.22 -4.56
N ALA A 96 -16.75 -3.77 -3.37
CA ALA A 96 -15.77 -3.71 -2.27
C ALA A 96 -14.54 -4.57 -2.59
N HIS A 97 -14.76 -5.77 -3.14
CA HIS A 97 -13.67 -6.60 -3.65
C HIS A 97 -12.86 -5.88 -4.73
N GLU A 98 -13.49 -5.25 -5.72
CA GLU A 98 -12.78 -4.48 -6.75
C GLU A 98 -11.95 -3.33 -6.14
N LYS A 99 -12.49 -2.61 -5.16
CA LYS A 99 -11.78 -1.52 -4.49
C LYS A 99 -10.58 -2.01 -3.68
N LEU A 100 -10.73 -3.07 -2.88
CA LEU A 100 -9.61 -3.68 -2.17
C LEU A 100 -8.56 -4.23 -3.14
N GLY A 101 -8.99 -4.83 -4.24
CA GLY A 101 -8.10 -5.29 -5.30
C GLY A 101 -7.25 -4.15 -5.87
N GLN A 102 -7.85 -2.98 -6.10
CA GLN A 102 -7.13 -1.78 -6.57
C GLN A 102 -6.10 -1.31 -5.54
N VAL A 103 -6.48 -1.24 -4.26
CA VAL A 103 -5.55 -0.84 -3.19
C VAL A 103 -4.35 -1.78 -3.16
N PHE A 104 -4.56 -3.09 -3.13
CA PHE A 104 -3.46 -4.06 -3.15
C PHE A 104 -2.62 -4.01 -4.43
N LEU A 105 -3.23 -3.74 -5.59
CA LEU A 105 -2.52 -3.55 -6.85
C LEU A 105 -1.57 -2.35 -6.78
N TYR A 106 -2.03 -1.21 -6.25
CA TYR A 106 -1.20 -0.01 -6.09
C TYR A 106 -0.12 -0.17 -5.03
N SER A 107 -0.35 -1.01 -4.02
CA SER A 107 0.66 -1.41 -3.03
C SER A 107 1.57 -2.54 -3.50
N HIS A 108 1.51 -2.94 -4.78
CA HIS A 108 2.30 -4.02 -5.38
C HIS A 108 2.14 -5.40 -4.68
N ILE A 109 1.05 -5.59 -3.94
CA ILE A 109 0.65 -6.82 -3.27
C ILE A 109 -0.27 -7.62 -4.21
N PHE A 110 0.34 -8.10 -5.29
CA PHE A 110 -0.40 -8.64 -6.45
C PHE A 110 -1.25 -9.87 -6.15
N ASP A 111 -0.82 -10.74 -5.23
CA ASP A 111 -1.54 -11.96 -4.86
C ASP A 111 -2.91 -11.67 -4.21
N LYS A 112 -2.99 -10.69 -3.29
CA LYS A 112 -4.26 -10.26 -2.72
C LYS A 112 -5.08 -9.49 -3.75
N ALA A 113 -4.44 -8.67 -4.58
CA ALA A 113 -5.12 -7.93 -5.64
C ALA A 113 -5.87 -8.88 -6.59
N GLU A 114 -5.18 -9.88 -7.12
CA GLU A 114 -5.73 -10.95 -7.94
C GLU A 114 -6.93 -11.63 -7.28
N ARG A 115 -6.76 -12.10 -6.04
CA ARG A 115 -7.82 -12.78 -5.28
C ARG A 115 -9.07 -11.94 -5.13
N HIS A 116 -8.91 -10.64 -4.86
CA HIS A 116 -10.03 -9.72 -4.73
C HIS A 116 -10.71 -9.46 -6.09
N PHE A 117 -9.97 -9.30 -7.20
CA PHE A 117 -10.60 -9.16 -8.51
C PHE A 117 -11.32 -10.43 -8.97
N GLN A 118 -10.77 -11.61 -8.69
CA GLN A 118 -11.43 -12.89 -8.94
C GLN A 118 -12.75 -12.99 -8.17
N ARG A 119 -12.75 -12.63 -6.86
CA ARG A 119 -14.00 -12.58 -6.08
C ARG A 119 -15.04 -11.62 -6.65
N ALA A 120 -14.62 -10.45 -7.11
CA ALA A 120 -15.54 -9.51 -7.75
C ALA A 120 -16.18 -10.09 -9.03
N LEU A 121 -15.41 -10.86 -9.82
CA LEU A 121 -15.89 -11.51 -11.04
C LEU A 121 -16.74 -12.76 -10.77
N ASP A 122 -16.44 -13.51 -9.71
CA ASP A 122 -17.27 -14.65 -9.27
C ASP A 122 -18.67 -14.20 -8.87
N GLN A 123 -18.76 -13.01 -8.25
CA GLN A 123 -20.01 -12.41 -7.78
C GLN A 123 -20.74 -11.63 -8.89
N GLU A 124 -20.00 -10.97 -9.76
CA GLU A 124 -20.53 -10.17 -10.87
C GLU A 124 -19.66 -10.34 -12.12
N SER A 125 -19.99 -11.36 -12.91
CA SER A 125 -19.19 -11.76 -14.07
C SER A 125 -19.20 -10.77 -15.23
N THR A 126 -20.06 -9.75 -15.20
CA THR A 126 -20.16 -8.68 -16.21
C THR A 126 -19.34 -7.44 -15.84
N ARG A 127 -18.64 -7.45 -14.71
CA ARG A 127 -17.87 -6.31 -14.20
C ARG A 127 -16.58 -6.10 -15.02
N TYR A 128 -16.72 -5.35 -16.10
CA TYR A 128 -15.64 -5.02 -17.04
C TYR A 128 -14.36 -4.50 -16.36
N SER A 129 -14.51 -3.60 -15.38
CA SER A 129 -13.40 -3.03 -14.61
C SER A 129 -12.55 -4.10 -13.92
N SER A 130 -13.16 -5.12 -13.34
CA SER A 130 -12.46 -6.21 -12.66
C SER A 130 -11.61 -7.05 -13.61
N TYR A 131 -12.08 -7.32 -14.84
CA TYR A 131 -11.24 -7.96 -15.87
C TYR A 131 -10.02 -7.12 -16.22
N VAL A 132 -10.21 -5.82 -16.45
CA VAL A 132 -9.11 -4.90 -16.80
C VAL A 132 -8.08 -4.84 -15.67
N TYR A 133 -8.52 -4.74 -14.42
CA TYR A 133 -7.59 -4.71 -13.30
C TYR A 133 -6.91 -6.06 -13.05
N LEU A 134 -7.61 -7.18 -13.23
CA LEU A 134 -7.00 -8.51 -13.13
C LEU A 134 -5.93 -8.72 -14.21
N ALA A 135 -6.21 -8.31 -15.45
CA ALA A 135 -5.22 -8.32 -16.52
C ALA A 135 -4.02 -7.41 -16.20
N ARG A 136 -4.27 -6.25 -15.58
CA ARG A 136 -3.21 -5.36 -15.11
C ARG A 136 -2.35 -6.00 -14.02
N VAL A 137 -2.95 -6.75 -13.07
CA VAL A 137 -2.19 -7.52 -12.07
C VAL A 137 -1.24 -8.50 -12.76
N TYR A 138 -1.74 -9.31 -13.69
CA TYR A 138 -0.91 -10.26 -14.44
C TYR A 138 0.18 -9.57 -15.25
N TYR A 139 -0.14 -8.46 -15.91
CA TYR A 139 0.85 -7.67 -16.64
C TYR A 139 1.99 -7.17 -15.72
N MET A 140 1.65 -6.64 -14.54
CA MET A 140 2.63 -6.15 -13.56
C MET A 140 3.50 -7.27 -12.98
N GLN A 141 2.96 -8.49 -12.88
CA GLN A 141 3.70 -9.71 -12.55
C GLN A 141 4.54 -10.26 -13.72
N LYS A 142 4.47 -9.63 -14.91
CA LYS A 142 5.06 -10.09 -16.18
C LYS A 142 4.45 -11.40 -16.73
N SER A 143 3.26 -11.76 -16.26
CA SER A 143 2.45 -12.89 -16.72
C SER A 143 1.61 -12.47 -17.93
N TYR A 144 2.26 -12.19 -19.06
CA TYR A 144 1.60 -11.58 -20.24
C TYR A 144 0.53 -12.47 -20.88
N HIS A 145 0.73 -13.79 -20.90
CA HIS A 145 -0.22 -14.72 -21.49
C HIS A 145 -1.55 -14.76 -20.70
N PRO A 146 -1.54 -14.97 -19.36
CA PRO A 146 -2.76 -14.80 -18.55
C PRO A 146 -3.42 -13.43 -18.68
N ALA A 147 -2.63 -12.35 -18.79
CA ALA A 147 -3.17 -11.00 -18.98
C ALA A 147 -3.99 -10.90 -20.28
N TYR A 148 -3.47 -11.46 -21.38
CA TYR A 148 -4.17 -11.51 -22.67
C TYR A 148 -5.45 -12.36 -22.60
N GLU A 149 -5.39 -13.55 -22.02
CA GLU A 149 -6.55 -14.44 -21.89
C GLU A 149 -7.71 -13.80 -21.12
N ILE A 150 -7.42 -13.04 -20.07
CA ILE A 150 -8.43 -12.31 -19.31
C ILE A 150 -9.09 -11.21 -20.14
N LEU A 151 -8.32 -10.49 -20.96
CA LEU A 151 -8.86 -9.42 -21.80
C LEU A 151 -9.66 -9.96 -22.99
N GLU A 152 -9.31 -11.12 -23.54
CA GLU A 152 -10.07 -11.76 -24.62
C GLU A 152 -11.49 -12.11 -24.18
N LYS A 153 -11.71 -12.41 -22.90
CA LYS A 153 -13.06 -12.65 -22.35
C LYS A 153 -13.99 -11.44 -22.46
N LEU A 154 -13.45 -10.23 -22.65
CA LEU A 154 -14.22 -9.00 -22.83
C LEU A 154 -14.69 -8.78 -24.28
N ARG A 155 -14.20 -9.57 -25.25
CA ARG A 155 -14.55 -9.44 -26.68
C ARG A 155 -15.78 -10.27 -27.10
N LEU A 156 -16.39 -10.98 -26.17
CA LEU A 156 -17.59 -11.81 -26.37
C LEU A 156 -18.83 -11.07 -25.87
#